data_AF-A0A8J6C554-F1
#
_entry.id   AF-A0A8J6C554-F1
#
_cell.length_a   1.000
_cell.length_b   1.000
_cell.length_c   1.000
_cell.angle_alpha   90.00
_cell.angle_beta   90.00
_cell.angle_gamma   90.00
#
_symmetry.space_group_name_H-M   'P 1'
#
loop_
_entity.id
_entity.type
_entity.pdbx_description
1 polymer ?
#
loop_
_entity_poly.entity_id
_entity_poly.type
_entity_poly.pdbx_seq_one_letter_code
_entity_poly.pdbx_strand_id
1 'polypeptide(L)'
;QFTVCVRRGGQTVYQQVLSTERPHTLQGWNWGYCGTHAYYHALYPRAWTVYYLPGQSITLTCRQVSPIIPHDYKDSSLPVAVFVWDVENSNDEDVEVSIMFTLRNGSGLRSDLDGGHWNESFNLRHNGDSVSGVLLHHCSGANLFTLGMAVRERPGVQCSHCTEFDPTGMGQDIWKDLLDDGRLNSPAGASSPTAKGQKTAAAVAAGCTVGPGGRGTLEFCLCWDMPRIRFGSGEKEYCRRYTRFFGSERAAAPVLCQYSLSHYEEWEQKIAAWQDTILQDDLLPSWYKSALFNELYFLADGGTIWVEVPTDDPHDELLKIGQQHMKGMNSVLQKYGRFAYLEGQEYRMYNTYDVHFYASFALIMLWPQLEISLQYDM
;
A
#
# COMPACT_ATOMS: atom_id res chain seq x y z
N GLN A 1 -4.37 2.77 -10.33
CA GLN A 1 -4.78 1.72 -11.29
C GLN A 1 -3.53 1.15 -11.95
N PHE A 2 -3.55 -0.11 -12.36
CA PHE A 2 -2.46 -0.71 -13.15
C PHE A 2 -2.88 -0.83 -14.62
N THR A 3 -1.96 -0.53 -15.53
CA THR A 3 -2.14 -0.63 -16.98
C THR A 3 -0.98 -1.43 -17.56
N VAL A 4 -1.27 -2.41 -18.42
CA VAL A 4 -0.23 -3.17 -19.15
C VAL A 4 -0.07 -2.62 -20.56
N CYS A 5 1.17 -2.56 -21.04
CA CYS A 5 1.55 -2.38 -22.44
C CYS A 5 2.44 -3.57 -22.86
N VAL A 6 2.07 -4.25 -23.94
CA VAL A 6 2.83 -5.38 -24.51
C VAL A 6 3.33 -4.97 -25.88
N ARG A 7 4.62 -5.20 -26.12
CA ARG A 7 5.30 -4.86 -27.37
C ARG A 7 6.04 -6.07 -27.94
N ARG A 8 6.10 -6.14 -29.26
CA ARG A 8 6.80 -7.15 -30.05
C ARG A 8 7.51 -6.45 -31.20
N GLY A 9 8.79 -6.75 -31.40
CA GLY A 9 9.58 -6.09 -32.45
C GLY A 9 9.57 -4.56 -32.40
N GLY A 10 9.52 -3.97 -31.19
CA GLY A 10 9.48 -2.52 -31.00
C GLY A 10 8.14 -1.85 -31.32
N GLN A 11 7.05 -2.61 -31.49
CA GLN A 11 5.70 -2.07 -31.69
C GLN A 11 4.75 -2.56 -30.60
N THR A 12 3.91 -1.65 -30.10
CA THR A 12 2.85 -1.98 -29.15
C THR A 12 1.74 -2.75 -29.83
N VAL A 13 1.49 -3.97 -29.36
CA VAL A 13 0.45 -4.88 -29.87
C VAL A 13 -0.77 -4.93 -28.97
N TYR A 14 -0.62 -4.53 -27.70
CA TYR A 14 -1.70 -4.57 -26.72
C TYR A 14 -1.47 -3.54 -25.61
N GLN A 15 -2.48 -2.72 -25.29
CA GLN A 15 -2.46 -1.86 -24.11
C GLN A 15 -3.85 -1.81 -23.45
N GLN A 16 -3.88 -2.02 -22.14
CA GLN A 16 -5.13 -2.28 -21.42
C GLN A 16 -5.03 -1.86 -19.96
N VAL A 17 -6.05 -1.16 -19.47
CA VAL A 17 -6.20 -0.95 -18.04
C VAL A 17 -6.69 -2.25 -17.41
N LEU A 18 -6.00 -2.72 -16.37
CA LEU A 18 -6.30 -3.95 -15.64
C LEU A 18 -7.41 -3.70 -14.61
N SER A 19 -8.58 -3.27 -15.09
CA SER A 19 -9.77 -3.01 -14.30
C SER A 19 -11.02 -3.37 -15.09
N THR A 20 -11.99 -4.00 -14.44
CA THR A 20 -13.32 -4.28 -15.00
C THR A 20 -14.21 -3.03 -15.07
N GLU A 21 -13.81 -1.95 -14.40
CA GLU A 21 -14.58 -0.71 -14.34
C GLU A 21 -14.46 0.13 -15.62
N ARG A 22 -15.44 1.03 -15.80
CA ARG A 22 -15.48 2.01 -16.89
C ARG A 22 -15.81 3.40 -16.32
N PRO A 23 -14.81 4.15 -15.85
CA PRO A 23 -15.04 5.47 -15.27
C PRO A 23 -15.52 6.49 -16.31
N HIS A 24 -16.10 7.59 -15.82
CA HIS A 24 -16.53 8.72 -16.66
C HIS A 24 -15.38 9.67 -17.03
N THR A 25 -14.24 9.58 -16.34
CA THR A 25 -12.99 10.29 -16.68
C THR A 25 -11.99 9.33 -17.29
N LEU A 26 -10.91 9.84 -17.88
CA LEU A 26 -9.85 9.05 -18.52
C LEU A 26 -10.39 8.15 -19.66
N GLN A 27 -11.43 8.60 -20.37
CA GLN A 27 -12.08 7.82 -21.43
C GLN A 27 -11.20 7.59 -22.67
N GLY A 28 -10.02 8.23 -22.75
CA GLY A 28 -9.02 7.94 -23.76
C GLY A 28 -8.29 6.61 -23.53
N TRP A 29 -8.46 5.99 -22.36
CA TRP A 29 -7.84 4.72 -22.01
C TRP A 29 -8.74 3.55 -22.38
N ASN A 30 -8.13 2.40 -22.61
CA ASN A 30 -8.87 1.16 -22.87
C ASN A 30 -9.30 0.50 -21.54
N TRP A 31 -10.54 0.77 -21.13
CA TRP A 31 -11.17 0.30 -19.88
C TRP A 31 -12.04 -0.94 -20.04
N GLY A 32 -12.51 -1.50 -18.92
CA GLY A 32 -13.48 -2.59 -18.92
C GLY A 32 -12.88 -3.91 -19.34
N TYR A 33 -11.73 -4.26 -18.75
CA TYR A 33 -11.12 -5.57 -18.89
C TYR A 33 -12.15 -6.67 -18.61
N CYS A 34 -12.17 -7.71 -19.43
CA CYS A 34 -13.16 -8.76 -19.32
C CYS A 34 -12.85 -9.65 -18.11
N GLY A 35 -13.62 -9.51 -17.03
CA GLY A 35 -13.40 -10.23 -15.76
C GLY A 35 -13.44 -11.76 -15.86
N THR A 36 -13.94 -12.34 -16.95
CA THR A 36 -13.84 -13.80 -17.21
C THR A 36 -12.40 -14.28 -17.45
N HIS A 37 -11.49 -13.36 -17.77
CA HIS A 37 -10.06 -13.62 -17.94
C HIS A 37 -9.22 -13.12 -16.74
N ALA A 38 -9.89 -12.71 -15.65
CA ALA A 38 -9.24 -12.31 -14.41
C ALA A 38 -9.68 -13.23 -13.26
N TYR A 39 -8.75 -13.52 -12.35
CA TYR A 39 -9.02 -14.26 -11.14
C TYR A 39 -8.46 -13.50 -9.96
N TYR A 40 -9.27 -13.28 -8.93
CA TYR A 40 -8.84 -12.72 -7.66
C TYR A 40 -8.93 -13.79 -6.58
N HIS A 41 -7.92 -13.90 -5.74
CA HIS A 41 -7.98 -14.70 -4.52
C HIS A 41 -7.19 -14.03 -3.40
N ALA A 42 -7.62 -14.29 -2.16
CA ALA A 42 -7.01 -13.70 -0.98
C ALA A 42 -6.85 -14.72 0.13
N LEU A 43 -5.71 -14.59 0.81
CA LEU A 43 -5.44 -15.21 2.09
C LEU A 43 -4.67 -14.18 2.91
N TYR A 44 -5.42 -13.34 3.63
CA TYR A 44 -4.89 -12.17 4.33
C TYR A 44 -3.63 -12.51 5.14
N PRO A 45 -2.56 -11.69 5.08
CA PRO A 45 -2.50 -10.34 4.49
C PRO A 45 -2.02 -10.29 3.03
N ARG A 46 -2.11 -11.41 2.31
CA ARG A 46 -1.74 -11.50 0.89
C ARG A 46 -2.97 -11.64 0.01
N ALA A 47 -2.90 -11.03 -1.16
CA ALA A 47 -3.90 -11.21 -2.21
C ALA A 47 -3.24 -11.31 -3.57
N TRP A 48 -3.93 -11.91 -4.52
CA TRP A 48 -3.45 -12.13 -5.86
C TRP A 48 -4.53 -11.76 -6.86
N THR A 49 -4.11 -11.10 -7.93
CA THR A 49 -4.95 -10.94 -9.13
C THR A 49 -4.19 -11.46 -10.34
N VAL A 50 -4.75 -12.48 -10.98
CA VAL A 50 -4.21 -13.08 -12.20
C VAL A 50 -4.99 -12.55 -13.40
N TYR A 51 -4.30 -12.12 -14.44
CA TYR A 51 -4.87 -11.65 -15.70
C TYR A 51 -4.32 -12.48 -16.85
N TYR A 52 -5.20 -13.14 -17.60
CA TYR A 52 -4.85 -13.77 -18.86
C TYR A 52 -5.10 -12.80 -20.01
N LEU A 53 -4.04 -12.30 -20.66
CA LEU A 53 -4.19 -11.26 -21.69
C LEU A 53 -4.76 -11.86 -22.98
N PRO A 54 -6.00 -11.49 -23.40
CA PRO A 54 -6.65 -12.13 -24.54
C PRO A 54 -5.85 -11.97 -25.84
N GLY A 55 -5.57 -13.09 -26.50
CA GLY A 55 -4.82 -13.13 -27.75
C GLY A 55 -3.32 -12.82 -27.64
N GLN A 56 -2.78 -12.65 -26.43
CA GLN A 56 -1.36 -12.31 -26.23
C GLN A 56 -0.51 -13.49 -25.74
N SER A 57 -1.12 -14.60 -25.31
CA SER A 57 -0.44 -15.74 -24.66
C SER A 57 0.50 -15.30 -23.52
N ILE A 58 0.05 -14.31 -22.75
CA ILE A 58 0.76 -13.75 -21.60
C ILE A 58 -0.16 -13.84 -20.39
N THR A 59 0.38 -14.32 -19.28
CA THR A 59 -0.29 -14.28 -17.97
C THR A 59 0.44 -13.28 -17.09
N LEU A 60 -0.31 -12.39 -16.45
CA LEU A 60 0.19 -11.47 -15.44
C LEU A 60 -0.37 -11.88 -14.08
N THR A 61 0.47 -11.99 -13.07
CA THR A 61 0.03 -12.24 -11.69
C THR A 61 0.52 -11.11 -10.81
N CYS A 62 -0.41 -10.31 -10.28
CA CYS A 62 -0.13 -9.29 -9.27
C CYS A 62 -0.29 -9.87 -7.89
N ARG A 63 0.81 -10.03 -7.16
CA ARG A 63 0.83 -10.45 -5.75
C ARG A 63 0.93 -9.20 -4.87
N GLN A 64 -0.04 -9.03 -3.99
CA GLN A 64 -0.18 -7.88 -3.10
C GLN A 64 0.21 -8.31 -1.69
N VAL A 65 1.13 -7.58 -1.08
CA VAL A 65 1.70 -7.92 0.24
C VAL A 65 1.66 -6.70 1.15
N SER A 66 1.04 -6.86 2.32
CA SER A 66 1.18 -5.95 3.46
C SER A 66 1.81 -6.70 4.65
N PRO A 67 2.70 -6.05 5.42
CA PRO A 67 3.52 -6.71 6.43
C PRO A 67 2.80 -7.03 7.75
N ILE A 68 1.63 -7.67 7.72
CA ILE A 68 0.88 -8.03 8.92
C ILE A 68 1.40 -9.36 9.47
N ILE A 69 2.29 -9.28 10.45
CA ILE A 69 3.10 -10.40 10.92
C ILE A 69 2.93 -10.56 12.43
N PRO A 70 2.44 -11.74 12.90
CA PRO A 70 2.33 -12.01 14.34
C PRO A 70 3.65 -11.76 15.09
N HIS A 71 3.54 -11.15 16.27
CA HIS A 71 4.65 -10.76 17.15
C HIS A 71 5.66 -9.75 16.56
N ASP A 72 5.47 -9.25 15.35
CA ASP A 72 6.25 -8.15 14.79
C ASP A 72 5.51 -6.82 14.99
N TYR A 73 6.01 -5.99 15.91
CA TYR A 73 5.40 -4.70 16.26
C TYR A 73 5.98 -3.50 15.51
N LYS A 74 6.93 -3.75 14.60
CA LYS A 74 7.49 -2.72 13.72
C LYS A 74 6.86 -2.83 12.35
N ASP A 75 7.06 -3.95 11.67
CA ASP A 75 6.67 -4.10 10.28
C ASP A 75 5.13 -4.14 10.15
N SER A 76 4.41 -4.73 11.12
CA SER A 76 2.93 -4.68 11.17
C SER A 76 2.35 -3.28 11.37
N SER A 77 3.16 -2.27 11.68
CA SER A 77 2.71 -0.88 11.83
C SER A 77 2.84 -0.06 10.54
N LEU A 78 3.48 -0.60 9.49
CA LEU A 78 3.92 0.19 8.36
C LEU A 78 2.77 0.55 7.40
N PRO A 79 2.69 1.82 6.96
CA PRO A 79 1.69 2.28 5.99
C PRO A 79 2.14 1.98 4.56
N VAL A 80 2.30 0.70 4.23
CA VAL A 80 2.86 0.24 2.94
C VAL A 80 2.08 -0.93 2.34
N ALA A 81 2.12 -1.01 1.01
CA ALA A 81 1.72 -2.18 0.23
C ALA A 81 2.72 -2.41 -0.90
N VAL A 82 3.10 -3.67 -1.13
CA VAL A 82 3.97 -4.09 -2.24
C VAL A 82 3.14 -4.85 -3.26
N PHE A 83 3.41 -4.58 -4.54
CA PHE A 83 2.77 -5.21 -5.69
C PHE A 83 3.87 -5.86 -6.53
N VAL A 84 3.95 -7.19 -6.48
CA VAL A 84 4.90 -7.98 -7.26
C VAL A 84 4.17 -8.54 -8.47
N TRP A 85 4.61 -8.14 -9.65
CA TRP A 85 4.04 -8.59 -10.92
C TRP A 85 4.92 -9.66 -11.54
N ASP A 86 4.42 -10.88 -11.56
CA ASP A 86 5.01 -11.98 -12.33
C ASP A 86 4.43 -11.97 -13.74
N VAL A 87 5.31 -11.98 -14.74
CA VAL A 87 4.98 -11.98 -16.17
C VAL A 87 5.40 -13.33 -16.75
N GLU A 88 4.44 -14.10 -17.26
CA GLU A 88 4.70 -15.39 -17.90
C GLU A 88 4.45 -15.29 -19.41
N ASN A 89 5.49 -15.51 -20.21
CA ASN A 89 5.41 -15.50 -21.66
C ASN A 89 5.24 -16.93 -22.19
N SER A 90 4.06 -17.27 -22.70
CA SER A 90 3.79 -18.56 -23.33
C SER A 90 3.90 -18.53 -24.86
N ASN A 91 4.46 -17.46 -25.43
CA ASN A 91 4.78 -17.38 -26.85
C ASN A 91 6.13 -18.05 -27.16
N ASP A 92 6.42 -18.17 -28.45
CA ASP A 92 7.68 -18.66 -29.02
C ASP A 92 8.67 -17.53 -29.39
N GLU A 93 8.32 -16.27 -29.08
CA GLU A 93 9.14 -15.07 -29.32
C GLU A 93 9.32 -14.24 -28.04
N ASP A 94 10.33 -13.36 -28.05
CA ASP A 94 10.55 -12.36 -27.00
C ASP A 94 9.37 -11.38 -26.95
N VAL A 95 8.91 -11.07 -25.74
CA VAL A 95 7.89 -10.02 -25.51
C VAL A 95 8.44 -8.95 -24.56
N GLU A 96 8.21 -7.70 -24.91
CA GLU A 96 8.43 -6.56 -24.01
C GLU A 96 7.13 -6.28 -23.27
N VAL A 97 7.17 -6.31 -21.94
CA VAL A 97 6.00 -6.03 -21.10
C VAL A 97 6.33 -4.88 -20.16
N SER A 98 5.52 -3.84 -20.24
CA SER A 98 5.54 -2.69 -19.32
C SER A 98 4.26 -2.64 -18.51
N ILE A 99 4.39 -2.33 -17.22
CA ILE A 99 3.28 -2.10 -16.31
C ILE A 99 3.39 -0.67 -15.76
N MET A 100 2.32 0.11 -15.92
CA MET A 100 2.19 1.45 -15.38
C MET A 100 1.24 1.43 -14.18
N PHE A 101 1.70 1.96 -13.05
CA PHE A 101 0.90 2.21 -11.86
C PHE A 101 0.57 3.71 -11.77
N THR A 102 -0.72 4.06 -11.72
CA THR A 102 -1.20 5.44 -11.63
C THR A 102 -1.95 5.70 -10.33
N LEU A 103 -1.78 6.90 -9.76
CA LEU A 103 -2.49 7.32 -8.57
C LEU A 103 -2.80 8.82 -8.62
N ARG A 104 -3.98 9.19 -8.15
CA ARG A 104 -4.36 10.59 -7.98
C ARG A 104 -3.70 11.14 -6.71
N ASN A 105 -3.19 12.38 -6.78
CA ASN A 105 -2.79 13.11 -5.58
C ASN A 105 -4.06 13.63 -4.89
N GLY A 106 -4.49 12.92 -3.86
CA GLY A 106 -5.70 13.25 -3.13
C GLY A 106 -6.19 12.12 -2.24
N SER A 107 -7.11 12.49 -1.36
CA SER A 107 -7.82 11.61 -0.43
C SER A 107 -9.16 11.10 -0.98
N GLY A 108 -9.59 11.61 -2.14
CA GLY A 108 -10.95 11.40 -2.66
C GLY A 108 -11.99 12.34 -2.06
N LEU A 109 -11.61 13.16 -1.08
CA LEU A 109 -12.50 14.11 -0.41
C LEU A 109 -12.56 15.46 -1.15
N ARG A 110 -13.46 16.33 -0.70
CA ARG A 110 -13.61 17.69 -1.24
C ARG A 110 -12.34 18.54 -1.09
N SER A 111 -11.52 18.26 -0.07
CA SER A 111 -10.23 18.94 0.17
C SER A 111 -9.23 18.80 -0.97
N ASP A 112 -9.40 17.78 -1.83
CA ASP A 112 -8.57 17.63 -3.02
C ASP A 112 -8.75 18.77 -4.05
N LEU A 113 -9.74 19.64 -3.84
CA LEU A 113 -10.01 20.82 -4.67
C LEU A 113 -9.47 22.11 -4.05
N ASP A 114 -8.82 22.04 -2.88
CA ASP A 114 -8.32 23.23 -2.18
C ASP A 114 -7.12 23.88 -2.89
N GLY A 115 -6.44 23.11 -3.75
CA GLY A 115 -5.22 23.52 -4.45
C GLY A 115 -3.97 23.34 -3.61
N GLY A 116 -2.80 23.62 -4.19
CA GLY A 116 -1.49 23.51 -3.54
C GLY A 116 -0.92 22.10 -3.48
N HIS A 117 -1.58 21.10 -4.07
CA HIS A 117 -1.05 19.74 -4.19
C HIS A 117 0.01 19.70 -5.29
N TRP A 118 1.09 18.97 -5.09
CA TRP A 118 2.18 18.86 -6.07
C TRP A 118 2.83 17.49 -5.97
N ASN A 119 3.55 17.10 -7.01
CA ASN A 119 4.23 15.82 -7.08
C ASN A 119 5.71 16.03 -7.39
N GLU A 120 6.58 15.10 -7.01
CA GLU A 120 7.99 15.11 -7.43
C GLU A 120 8.54 13.72 -7.68
N SER A 121 9.39 13.59 -8.68
CA SER A 121 10.16 12.36 -8.88
C SER A 121 11.22 12.20 -7.79
N PHE A 122 11.48 10.97 -7.36
CA PHE A 122 12.61 10.67 -6.48
C PHE A 122 13.37 9.42 -6.94
N ASN A 123 14.63 9.32 -6.52
CA ASN A 123 15.41 8.10 -6.55
C ASN A 123 16.09 7.93 -5.19
N LEU A 124 16.10 6.72 -4.67
CA LEU A 124 16.78 6.39 -3.43
C LEU A 124 17.53 5.07 -3.57
N ARG A 125 18.83 5.11 -3.27
CA ARG A 125 19.69 3.93 -3.20
C ARG A 125 20.13 3.69 -1.76
N HIS A 126 19.94 2.46 -1.28
CA HIS A 126 20.37 2.04 0.04
C HIS A 126 20.74 0.55 0.05
N ASN A 127 21.87 0.21 0.66
CA ASN A 127 22.39 -1.16 0.76
C ASN A 127 22.44 -1.96 -0.56
N GLY A 128 22.68 -1.28 -1.69
CA GLY A 128 22.75 -1.89 -3.02
C GLY A 128 21.41 -1.93 -3.77
N ASP A 129 20.29 -1.83 -3.05
CA ASP A 129 18.97 -1.69 -3.63
C ASP A 129 18.71 -0.25 -4.06
N SER A 130 18.04 -0.10 -5.20
CA SER A 130 17.70 1.19 -5.80
C SER A 130 16.23 1.20 -6.15
N VAL A 131 15.56 2.30 -5.81
CA VAL A 131 14.16 2.53 -6.17
C VAL A 131 14.04 3.90 -6.81
N SER A 132 13.17 4.01 -7.81
CA SER A 132 12.74 5.30 -8.36
C SER A 132 11.23 5.40 -8.37
N GLY A 133 10.71 6.61 -8.29
CA GLY A 133 9.28 6.80 -8.10
C GLY A 133 8.82 8.25 -8.12
N VAL A 134 7.59 8.46 -7.66
CA VAL A 134 6.97 9.78 -7.50
C VAL A 134 6.39 9.90 -6.10
N LEU A 135 6.62 11.05 -5.46
CA LEU A 135 5.97 11.49 -4.25
C LEU A 135 4.79 12.40 -4.61
N LEU A 136 3.64 12.17 -3.99
CA LEU A 136 2.42 12.97 -4.18
C LEU A 136 2.15 13.69 -2.86
N HIS A 137 2.44 14.99 -2.83
CA HIS A 137 2.29 15.84 -1.64
C HIS A 137 0.87 16.39 -1.58
N HIS A 138 0.07 15.88 -0.65
CA HIS A 138 -1.28 16.33 -0.42
C HIS A 138 -1.30 17.45 0.60
N CYS A 139 -1.36 18.69 0.10
CA CYS A 139 -1.39 19.91 0.90
C CYS A 139 -2.82 20.37 1.24
N SER A 140 -3.55 19.67 2.12
CA SER A 140 -4.84 20.17 2.65
C SER A 140 -4.70 20.84 4.01
N GLY A 141 -5.63 21.74 4.35
CA GLY A 141 -5.62 22.45 5.64
C GLY A 141 -5.89 21.55 6.87
N ALA A 142 -6.51 20.39 6.68
CA ALA A 142 -6.87 19.49 7.78
C ALA A 142 -5.90 18.31 7.94
N ASN A 143 -5.44 17.72 6.82
CA ASN A 143 -4.64 16.50 6.82
C ASN A 143 -3.56 16.58 5.74
N LEU A 144 -2.32 16.80 6.18
CA LEU A 144 -1.14 16.79 5.30
C LEU A 144 -0.54 15.38 5.27
N PHE A 145 -0.35 14.83 4.07
CA PHE A 145 0.32 13.56 3.88
C PHE A 145 1.08 13.51 2.56
N THR A 146 2.03 12.59 2.47
CA THR A 146 2.74 12.27 1.24
C THR A 146 2.48 10.82 0.88
N LEU A 147 1.99 10.56 -0.33
CA LEU A 147 1.97 9.22 -0.90
C LEU A 147 3.27 8.98 -1.66
N GLY A 148 3.89 7.82 -1.50
CA GLY A 148 5.03 7.41 -2.29
C GLY A 148 4.67 6.24 -3.20
N MET A 149 4.85 6.40 -4.50
CA MET A 149 4.77 5.31 -5.48
C MET A 149 6.19 5.04 -5.98
N ALA A 150 6.64 3.78 -5.98
CA ALA A 150 7.97 3.45 -6.46
C ALA A 150 8.00 2.13 -7.22
N VAL A 151 9.06 1.99 -8.02
CA VAL A 151 9.48 0.77 -8.71
C VAL A 151 10.89 0.39 -8.26
N ARG A 152 11.16 -0.90 -8.14
CA ARG A 152 12.53 -1.39 -7.86
C ARG A 152 13.35 -1.39 -9.14
N GLU A 153 14.52 -0.76 -9.09
CA GLU A 153 15.48 -0.77 -10.18
C GLU A 153 16.34 -2.03 -10.09
N ARG A 154 16.32 -2.85 -11.15
CA ARG A 154 17.16 -4.05 -11.27
C ARG A 154 17.73 -4.15 -12.69
N PRO A 155 18.84 -4.88 -12.89
CA PRO A 155 19.32 -5.19 -14.24
C PRO A 155 18.21 -5.82 -15.08
N GLY A 156 18.00 -5.30 -16.29
CA GLY A 156 16.94 -5.78 -17.20
C GLY A 156 15.55 -5.17 -16.97
N VAL A 157 15.36 -4.36 -15.93
CA VAL A 157 14.12 -3.61 -15.69
C VAL A 157 14.31 -2.15 -16.09
N GLN A 158 13.44 -1.67 -16.98
CA GLN A 158 13.38 -0.28 -17.40
C GLN A 158 12.37 0.47 -16.53
N CYS A 159 12.82 1.48 -15.79
CA CYS A 159 11.96 2.30 -14.94
C CYS A 159 11.74 3.68 -15.58
N SER A 160 10.52 4.20 -15.47
CA SER A 160 10.13 5.54 -15.92
C SER A 160 8.96 6.09 -15.09
N HIS A 161 8.67 7.39 -15.19
CA HIS A 161 7.62 8.02 -14.40
C HIS A 161 6.91 9.15 -15.15
N CYS A 162 5.75 9.54 -14.62
CA CYS A 162 5.02 10.75 -14.97
C CYS A 162 4.74 11.53 -13.70
N THR A 163 5.35 12.71 -13.54
CA THR A 163 5.17 13.53 -12.34
C THR A 163 3.78 14.15 -12.27
N GLU A 164 3.19 14.56 -13.39
CA GLU A 164 1.86 15.14 -13.42
C GLU A 164 1.07 14.80 -14.69
N PHE A 165 -0.21 14.48 -14.50
CA PHE A 165 -1.22 14.50 -15.56
C PHE A 165 -2.59 14.86 -14.98
N ASP A 166 -3.52 15.34 -15.82
CA ASP A 166 -4.89 15.65 -15.42
C ASP A 166 -5.74 14.37 -15.32
N PRO A 167 -6.21 13.98 -14.12
CA PRO A 167 -7.04 12.79 -13.95
C PRO A 167 -8.52 13.01 -14.29
N THR A 168 -8.93 14.24 -14.66
CA THR A 168 -10.32 14.60 -14.93
C THR A 168 -10.68 14.60 -16.41
N GLY A 169 -9.70 14.87 -17.28
CA GLY A 169 -9.87 14.82 -18.73
C GLY A 169 -9.80 13.41 -19.33
N MET A 170 -9.42 13.34 -20.60
CA MET A 170 -9.36 12.09 -21.37
C MET A 170 -8.13 11.24 -21.05
N GLY A 171 -7.08 11.83 -20.47
CA GLY A 171 -5.82 11.15 -20.16
C GLY A 171 -5.05 10.62 -21.38
N GLN A 172 -5.30 11.17 -22.57
CA GLN A 172 -4.71 10.67 -23.82
C GLN A 172 -3.19 10.82 -23.88
N ASP A 173 -2.64 11.89 -23.29
CA ASP A 173 -1.21 12.16 -23.37
C ASP A 173 -0.38 11.06 -22.70
N ILE A 174 -0.67 10.76 -21.43
CA ILE A 174 0.00 9.68 -20.69
C ILE A 174 -0.31 8.30 -21.29
N TRP A 175 -1.52 8.09 -21.81
CA TRP A 175 -1.89 6.83 -22.46
C TRP A 175 -1.06 6.59 -23.72
N LYS A 176 -0.90 7.63 -24.54
CA LYS A 176 -0.12 7.59 -25.77
C LYS A 176 1.37 7.48 -25.49
N ASP A 177 1.88 8.18 -24.48
CA ASP A 177 3.29 8.10 -24.05
C ASP A 177 3.68 6.64 -23.79
N LEU A 178 2.90 5.93 -22.97
CA LEU A 178 3.10 4.49 -22.73
C LEU A 178 2.90 3.64 -23.99
N LEU A 179 1.97 4.02 -24.87
CA LEU A 179 1.66 3.29 -26.09
C LEU A 179 2.81 3.38 -27.11
N ASP A 180 3.54 4.48 -27.16
CA ASP A 180 4.53 4.75 -28.18
C ASP A 180 5.75 3.82 -28.02
N ASP A 181 6.29 3.69 -26.79
CA ASP A 181 7.51 2.93 -26.53
C ASP A 181 7.48 2.04 -25.26
N GLY A 182 6.36 1.99 -24.54
CA GLY A 182 6.25 1.23 -23.28
C GLY A 182 6.86 1.96 -22.08
N ARG A 183 7.19 3.25 -22.20
CA ARG A 183 7.84 4.06 -21.17
C ARG A 183 7.08 5.37 -20.96
N LEU A 184 7.50 6.13 -19.94
CA LEU A 184 6.99 7.45 -19.64
C LEU A 184 8.10 8.50 -19.75
N ASN A 185 7.83 9.64 -20.35
CA ASN A 185 8.83 10.63 -20.77
C ASN A 185 8.80 11.95 -19.96
N SER A 186 8.31 11.90 -18.72
CA SER A 186 8.21 13.09 -17.88
C SER A 186 9.58 13.55 -17.35
N PRO A 187 9.82 14.88 -17.27
CA PRO A 187 11.06 15.40 -16.69
C PRO A 187 11.14 15.09 -15.19
N ALA A 188 12.36 14.87 -14.71
CA ALA A 188 12.63 14.76 -13.28
C ALA A 188 12.42 16.11 -12.57
N GLY A 189 12.04 16.05 -11.29
CA GLY A 189 11.85 17.19 -10.41
C GLY A 189 10.40 17.35 -9.94
N ALA A 190 10.12 18.53 -9.39
CA ALA A 190 8.81 18.87 -8.84
C ALA A 190 7.88 19.44 -9.92
N SER A 191 6.62 19.03 -9.86
CA SER A 191 5.52 19.62 -10.61
C SER A 191 5.15 20.99 -10.04
N SER A 192 4.37 21.76 -10.79
CA SER A 192 3.78 22.98 -10.22
C SER A 192 2.66 22.61 -9.22
N PRO A 193 2.49 23.38 -8.12
CA PRO A 193 1.34 23.19 -7.25
C PRO A 193 0.01 23.44 -7.98
N THR A 194 -0.99 22.60 -7.72
CA THR A 194 -2.31 22.72 -8.34
C THR A 194 -3.00 24.03 -7.99
N ALA A 195 -3.71 24.62 -8.95
CA ALA A 195 -4.64 25.69 -8.66
C ALA A 195 -5.86 25.16 -7.89
N LYS A 196 -6.61 26.06 -7.24
CA LYS A 196 -7.89 25.71 -6.62
C LYS A 196 -8.84 25.11 -7.67
N GLY A 197 -9.45 23.97 -7.34
CA GLY A 197 -10.33 23.21 -8.23
C GLY A 197 -9.62 22.27 -9.20
N GLN A 198 -8.29 22.37 -9.34
CA GLN A 198 -7.49 21.49 -10.19
C GLN A 198 -7.09 20.23 -9.42
N LYS A 199 -7.20 19.08 -10.07
CA LYS A 199 -6.69 17.80 -9.58
C LYS A 199 -5.42 17.43 -10.34
N THR A 200 -4.54 16.68 -9.71
CA THR A 200 -3.34 16.12 -10.36
C THR A 200 -3.20 14.64 -10.00
N ALA A 201 -2.51 13.91 -10.84
CA ALA A 201 -2.17 12.51 -10.66
C ALA A 201 -0.74 12.26 -11.16
N ALA A 202 -0.16 11.15 -10.72
CA ALA A 202 1.18 10.72 -11.10
C ALA A 202 1.17 9.26 -11.53
N ALA A 203 2.25 8.84 -12.20
CA ALA A 203 2.46 7.46 -12.58
C ALA A 203 3.93 7.04 -12.42
N VAL A 204 4.12 5.75 -12.16
CA VAL A 204 5.40 5.05 -12.31
C VAL A 204 5.20 3.88 -13.25
N ALA A 205 6.19 3.55 -14.07
CA ALA A 205 6.16 2.41 -14.96
C ALA A 205 7.45 1.61 -14.85
N ALA A 206 7.32 0.29 -14.92
CA ALA A 206 8.44 -0.63 -15.02
C ALA A 206 8.19 -1.57 -16.20
N GLY A 207 9.24 -1.89 -16.97
CA GLY A 207 9.15 -2.81 -18.09
C GLY A 207 10.34 -3.77 -18.18
N CYS A 208 10.11 -4.95 -18.73
CA CYS A 208 11.15 -5.95 -18.95
C CYS A 208 10.90 -6.72 -20.26
N THR A 209 11.94 -7.34 -20.80
CA THR A 209 11.84 -8.30 -21.90
C THR A 209 11.80 -9.72 -21.35
N VAL A 210 10.82 -10.50 -21.77
CA VAL A 210 10.64 -11.90 -21.34
C VAL A 210 10.77 -12.80 -22.57
N GLY A 211 11.75 -13.70 -22.54
CA GLY A 211 11.99 -14.63 -23.64
C GLY A 211 10.90 -15.71 -23.79
N PRO A 212 10.96 -16.54 -24.86
CA PRO A 212 10.00 -17.60 -25.12
C PRO A 212 9.89 -18.58 -23.95
N GLY A 213 8.66 -18.88 -23.51
CA GLY A 213 8.42 -19.74 -22.33
C GLY A 213 8.98 -19.17 -21.01
N GLY A 214 9.48 -17.93 -21.02
CA GLY A 214 10.19 -17.31 -19.92
C GLY A 214 9.29 -16.64 -18.89
N ARG A 215 9.92 -16.17 -17.82
CA ARG A 215 9.28 -15.39 -16.75
C ARG A 215 10.06 -14.12 -16.45
N GLY A 216 9.35 -13.05 -16.13
CA GLY A 216 9.90 -11.77 -15.65
C GLY A 216 9.17 -11.30 -14.40
N THR A 217 9.81 -10.43 -13.63
CA THR A 217 9.23 -9.88 -12.39
C THR A 217 9.42 -8.36 -12.37
N LEU A 218 8.35 -7.64 -12.02
CA LEU A 218 8.33 -6.19 -11.85
C LEU A 218 7.76 -5.86 -10.46
N GLU A 219 8.48 -5.06 -9.68
CA GLU A 219 8.12 -4.82 -8.27
C GLU A 219 7.79 -3.35 -8.05
N PHE A 220 6.59 -3.09 -7.51
CA PHE A 220 6.08 -1.77 -7.19
C PHE A 220 5.74 -1.69 -5.71
N CYS A 221 5.73 -0.48 -5.15
CA CYS A 221 5.16 -0.24 -3.83
C CYS A 221 4.33 1.04 -3.79
N LEU A 222 3.39 1.07 -2.84
CA LEU A 222 2.70 2.26 -2.40
C LEU A 222 2.97 2.45 -0.90
N CYS A 223 3.31 3.66 -0.48
CA CYS A 223 3.29 4.05 0.92
C CYS A 223 2.46 5.32 1.15
N TRP A 224 1.97 5.51 2.38
CA TRP A 224 1.23 6.69 2.79
C TRP A 224 1.78 7.29 4.09
N ASP A 225 2.70 8.24 3.96
CA ASP A 225 3.31 8.98 5.06
C ASP A 225 2.33 10.06 5.59
N MET A 226 1.44 9.62 6.47
CA MET A 226 0.50 10.45 7.24
C MET A 226 0.83 10.32 8.74
N PRO A 227 1.89 10.97 9.24
CA PRO A 227 2.49 10.64 10.54
C PRO A 227 1.65 11.12 11.73
N ARG A 228 0.81 12.14 11.52
CA ARG A 228 0.02 12.79 12.56
C ARG A 228 -1.46 12.54 12.34
N ILE A 229 -2.19 12.34 13.43
CA ILE A 229 -3.65 12.17 13.43
C ILE A 229 -4.28 13.02 14.53
N ARG A 230 -5.45 13.60 14.23
CA ARG A 230 -6.33 14.26 15.20
C ARG A 230 -7.72 13.62 15.15
N PHE A 231 -8.37 13.52 16.29
CA PHE A 231 -9.75 13.05 16.40
C PHE A 231 -10.72 14.22 16.35
N GLY A 232 -12.04 13.93 16.36
CA GLY A 232 -13.10 14.90 16.12
C GLY A 232 -13.09 16.14 17.03
N SER A 233 -12.60 16.04 18.28
CA SER A 233 -12.48 17.20 19.17
C SER A 233 -11.34 18.16 18.75
N GLY A 234 -10.36 17.67 18.01
CA GLY A 234 -9.18 18.44 17.60
C GLY A 234 -8.24 18.85 18.73
N GLU A 235 -8.51 18.41 19.97
CA GLU A 235 -7.81 18.85 21.19
C GLU A 235 -6.37 18.35 21.27
N LYS A 236 -6.12 17.15 20.75
CA LYS A 236 -4.82 16.48 20.79
C LYS A 236 -4.45 15.91 19.44
N GLU A 237 -3.18 16.08 19.10
CA GLU A 237 -2.54 15.45 17.96
C GLU A 237 -1.69 14.28 18.45
N TYR A 238 -1.77 13.17 17.73
CA TYR A 238 -1.03 11.95 18.02
C TYR A 238 -0.13 11.61 16.85
N CYS A 239 1.04 11.03 17.15
CA CYS A 239 1.90 10.44 16.13
C CYS A 239 1.53 8.97 15.94
N ARG A 240 1.36 8.52 14.69
CA ARG A 240 1.09 7.12 14.36
C ARG A 240 2.30 6.25 14.69
N ARG A 241 2.07 4.98 15.02
CA ARG A 241 3.11 4.06 15.50
C ARG A 241 4.37 4.01 14.62
N TYR A 242 4.22 3.93 13.30
CA TYR A 242 5.36 3.76 12.40
C TYR A 242 6.37 4.93 12.49
N THR A 243 5.96 6.11 12.97
CA THR A 243 6.85 7.27 13.10
C THR A 243 7.97 7.04 14.09
N ARG A 244 7.83 6.07 15.02
CA ARG A 244 8.94 5.61 15.88
C ARG A 244 10.16 5.19 15.07
N PHE A 245 9.93 4.58 13.91
CA PHE A 245 10.98 3.93 13.13
C PHE A 245 11.42 4.76 11.93
N PHE A 246 10.54 5.63 11.41
CA PHE A 246 10.78 6.40 10.18
C PHE A 246 10.66 7.93 10.36
N GLY A 247 10.36 8.42 11.57
CA GLY A 247 10.21 9.84 11.89
C GLY A 247 8.79 10.39 11.68
N SER A 248 8.55 11.60 12.21
CA SER A 248 7.24 12.28 12.24
C SER A 248 7.14 13.51 11.33
N GLU A 249 8.17 13.78 10.53
CA GLU A 249 8.36 15.04 9.80
C GLU A 249 7.79 15.04 8.36
N ARG A 250 7.01 14.02 7.98
CA ARG A 250 6.45 13.85 6.61
C ARG A 250 7.53 13.78 5.52
N ALA A 251 8.62 13.08 5.81
CA ALA A 251 9.73 12.84 4.89
C ALA A 251 10.09 11.34 4.79
N ALA A 252 9.24 10.47 5.32
CA ALA A 252 9.48 9.04 5.41
C ALA A 252 9.17 8.29 4.12
N ALA A 253 8.33 8.85 3.23
CA ALA A 253 7.84 8.14 2.03
C ALA A 253 8.95 7.51 1.16
N PRO A 254 10.04 8.20 0.78
CA PRO A 254 11.13 7.56 0.01
C PRO A 254 11.76 6.36 0.72
N VAL A 255 12.00 6.49 2.04
CA VAL A 255 12.63 5.44 2.85
C VAL A 255 11.67 4.28 3.08
N LEU A 256 10.36 4.53 3.26
CA LEU A 256 9.33 3.50 3.34
C LEU A 256 9.22 2.71 2.03
N CYS A 257 9.25 3.39 0.88
CA CYS A 257 9.28 2.74 -0.43
C CYS A 257 10.52 1.84 -0.59
N GLN A 258 11.71 2.36 -0.28
CA GLN A 258 12.94 1.57 -0.38
C GLN A 258 12.95 0.39 0.60
N TYR A 259 12.55 0.61 1.86
CA TYR A 259 12.50 -0.43 2.88
C TYR A 259 11.54 -1.54 2.47
N SER A 260 10.32 -1.21 2.02
CA SER A 260 9.32 -2.19 1.63
C SER A 260 9.77 -3.06 0.45
N LEU A 261 10.32 -2.46 -0.60
CA LEU A 261 10.82 -3.20 -1.77
C LEU A 261 12.06 -4.05 -1.46
N SER A 262 12.76 -3.78 -0.37
CA SER A 262 13.95 -4.56 0.04
C SER A 262 13.64 -5.67 1.06
N HIS A 263 12.49 -5.62 1.74
CA HIS A 263 12.14 -6.55 2.83
C HIS A 263 10.90 -7.41 2.57
N TYR A 264 10.12 -7.14 1.52
CA TYR A 264 8.87 -7.90 1.31
C TYR A 264 9.07 -9.40 1.16
N GLU A 265 10.19 -9.85 0.59
CA GLU A 265 10.50 -11.29 0.48
C GLU A 265 10.64 -11.93 1.89
N GLU A 266 11.27 -11.23 2.84
CA GLU A 266 11.33 -11.65 4.25
C GLU A 266 9.94 -11.64 4.89
N TRP A 267 9.11 -10.62 4.59
CA TRP A 267 7.74 -10.56 5.08
C TRP A 267 6.93 -11.77 4.60
N GLU A 268 7.04 -12.14 3.32
CA GLU A 268 6.35 -13.30 2.77
C GLU A 268 6.78 -14.60 3.45
N GLN A 269 8.09 -14.76 3.73
CA GLN A 269 8.60 -15.91 4.47
C GLN A 269 8.02 -15.97 5.88
N LYS A 270 7.99 -14.85 6.61
CA LYS A 270 7.41 -14.79 7.95
C LYS A 270 5.90 -15.06 7.91
N ILE A 271 5.18 -14.50 6.94
CA ILE A 271 3.75 -14.72 6.75
C ILE A 271 3.46 -16.19 6.47
N ALA A 272 4.19 -16.80 5.52
CA ALA A 272 4.04 -18.21 5.20
C ALA A 272 4.33 -19.09 6.42
N ALA A 273 5.42 -18.83 7.14
CA ALA A 273 5.84 -19.64 8.28
C ALA A 273 4.75 -19.78 9.36
N TRP A 274 4.02 -18.70 9.69
CA TRP A 274 2.95 -18.80 10.68
C TRP A 274 1.67 -19.40 10.09
N GLN A 275 1.33 -19.08 8.84
CA GLN A 275 0.14 -19.62 8.17
C GLN A 275 0.26 -21.14 7.92
N ASP A 276 1.44 -21.62 7.56
CA ASP A 276 1.70 -23.01 7.19
C ASP A 276 1.37 -23.99 8.31
N THR A 277 1.54 -23.59 9.58
CA THR A 277 1.17 -24.42 10.74
C THR A 277 -0.31 -24.83 10.72
N ILE A 278 -1.18 -23.99 10.18
CA ILE A 278 -2.62 -24.24 10.04
C ILE A 278 -2.94 -24.76 8.64
N LEU A 279 -2.30 -24.22 7.60
CA LEU A 279 -2.59 -24.59 6.20
C LEU A 279 -2.25 -26.05 5.90
N GLN A 280 -1.21 -26.59 6.54
CA GLN A 280 -0.79 -27.99 6.37
C GLN A 280 -1.57 -28.98 7.26
N ASP A 281 -2.50 -28.51 8.10
CA ASP A 281 -3.35 -29.41 8.89
C ASP A 281 -4.51 -29.95 8.04
N ASP A 282 -4.41 -31.20 7.62
CA ASP A 282 -5.43 -31.89 6.81
C ASP A 282 -6.75 -32.15 7.56
N LEU A 283 -6.77 -32.00 8.89
CA LEU A 283 -8.01 -32.11 9.68
C LEU A 283 -8.88 -30.85 9.56
N LEU A 284 -8.30 -29.73 9.14
CA LEU A 284 -9.00 -28.46 8.99
C LEU A 284 -9.48 -28.29 7.54
N PRO A 285 -10.80 -28.07 7.30
CA PRO A 285 -11.32 -27.89 5.95
C PRO A 285 -10.89 -26.55 5.35
N SER A 286 -10.74 -26.49 4.01
CA SER A 286 -10.25 -25.29 3.32
C SER A 286 -11.09 -24.03 3.56
N TRP A 287 -12.41 -24.17 3.72
CA TRP A 287 -13.28 -23.03 4.03
C TRP A 287 -12.94 -22.42 5.39
N TYR A 288 -12.58 -23.24 6.39
CA TYR A 288 -12.25 -22.79 7.73
C TYR A 288 -10.91 -22.06 7.74
N LYS A 289 -9.90 -22.64 7.06
CA LYS A 289 -8.60 -21.98 6.85
C LYS A 289 -8.79 -20.60 6.20
N SER A 290 -9.60 -20.53 5.14
CA SER A 290 -9.89 -19.27 4.45
C SER A 290 -10.53 -18.24 5.40
N ALA A 291 -11.59 -18.62 6.13
CA ALA A 291 -12.24 -17.72 7.08
C ALA A 291 -11.29 -17.26 8.19
N LEU A 292 -10.56 -18.20 8.81
CA LEU A 292 -9.65 -17.92 9.92
C LEU A 292 -8.61 -16.84 9.58
N PHE A 293 -8.03 -16.90 8.38
CA PHE A 293 -7.06 -15.90 7.95
C PHE A 293 -7.73 -14.62 7.44
N ASN A 294 -8.76 -14.73 6.61
CA ASN A 294 -9.36 -13.56 5.97
C ASN A 294 -10.11 -12.66 6.96
N GLU A 295 -10.71 -13.20 8.04
CA GLU A 295 -11.35 -12.39 9.09
C GLU A 295 -10.34 -11.50 9.85
N LEU A 296 -9.04 -11.80 9.81
CA LEU A 296 -8.01 -10.94 10.42
C LEU A 296 -7.87 -9.59 9.71
N TYR A 297 -8.47 -9.39 8.53
CA TYR A 297 -8.48 -8.11 7.84
C TYR A 297 -8.96 -6.96 8.74
N PHE A 298 -9.91 -7.25 9.64
CA PHE A 298 -10.52 -6.27 10.52
C PHE A 298 -9.53 -5.66 11.52
N LEU A 299 -8.42 -6.34 11.84
CA LEU A 299 -7.37 -5.76 12.70
C LEU A 299 -6.68 -4.54 12.07
N ALA A 300 -6.67 -4.46 10.73
CA ALA A 300 -6.16 -3.30 10.02
C ALA A 300 -7.30 -2.37 9.55
N ASP A 301 -8.38 -2.95 9.02
CA ASP A 301 -9.46 -2.21 8.34
C ASP A 301 -10.60 -1.76 9.27
N GLY A 302 -10.62 -2.26 10.51
CA GLY A 302 -11.59 -1.92 11.56
C GLY A 302 -11.39 -0.50 12.14
N GLY A 303 -10.96 0.47 11.33
CA GLY A 303 -10.67 1.83 11.79
C GLY A 303 -9.53 1.90 12.80
N THR A 304 -8.58 0.96 12.74
CA THR A 304 -7.51 0.80 13.72
C THR A 304 -6.66 2.05 13.88
N ILE A 305 -6.46 2.44 15.13
CA ILE A 305 -5.54 3.47 15.56
C ILE A 305 -4.43 2.86 16.40
N TRP A 306 -3.21 3.11 15.97
CA TRP A 306 -2.03 2.74 16.71
C TRP A 306 -1.10 3.96 16.81
N VAL A 307 -0.93 4.48 18.02
CA VAL A 307 -0.23 5.75 18.26
C VAL A 307 0.90 5.62 19.26
N GLU A 308 1.90 6.47 19.07
CA GLU A 308 3.00 6.64 20.00
C GLU A 308 2.54 7.27 21.31
N VAL A 309 3.19 6.84 22.40
CA VAL A 309 2.96 7.34 23.75
C VAL A 309 4.25 8.00 24.24
N PRO A 310 4.30 9.34 24.33
CA PRO A 310 5.48 10.04 24.84
C PRO A 310 5.79 9.65 26.28
N THR A 311 7.06 9.75 26.68
CA THR A 311 7.48 9.42 28.06
C THR A 311 6.90 10.35 29.10
N ASP A 312 6.77 11.64 28.75
CA ASP A 312 6.33 12.72 29.63
C ASP A 312 5.23 13.54 28.94
N ASP A 313 4.07 12.92 28.74
CA ASP A 313 2.88 13.64 28.28
C ASP A 313 2.11 14.20 29.50
N PRO A 314 2.17 15.52 29.77
CA PRO A 314 1.52 16.11 30.93
C PRO A 314 -0.02 16.09 30.83
N HIS A 315 -0.56 15.83 29.64
CA HIS A 315 -2.00 15.77 29.38
C HIS A 315 -2.54 14.33 29.38
N ASP A 316 -1.68 13.33 29.58
CA ASP A 316 -2.08 11.93 29.67
C ASP A 316 -2.31 11.54 31.13
N GLU A 317 -3.55 11.73 31.61
CA GLU A 317 -3.96 11.38 32.98
C GLU A 317 -3.81 9.88 33.27
N LEU A 318 -3.99 9.02 32.27
CA LEU A 318 -3.77 7.57 32.43
C LEU A 318 -2.31 7.28 32.75
N LEU A 319 -1.34 7.89 32.06
CA LEU A 319 0.08 7.72 32.40
C LEU A 319 0.38 8.16 33.84
N LYS A 320 -0.28 9.19 34.36
CA LYS A 320 -0.12 9.64 35.77
C LYS A 320 -0.69 8.62 36.76
N ILE A 321 -1.88 8.09 36.50
CA ILE A 321 -2.52 7.05 37.32
C ILE A 321 -1.69 5.75 37.29
N GLY A 322 -1.22 5.36 36.10
CA GLY A 322 -0.41 4.17 35.89
C GLY A 322 0.89 4.16 36.67
N GLN A 323 1.57 5.32 36.77
CA GLN A 323 2.77 5.48 37.62
C GLN A 323 2.50 5.13 39.09
N GLN A 324 1.30 5.42 39.59
CA GLN A 324 0.95 5.27 40.99
C GLN A 324 0.36 3.88 41.31
N HIS A 325 -0.42 3.32 40.38
CA HIS A 325 -1.30 2.18 40.69
C HIS A 325 -1.08 0.93 39.82
N MET A 326 -0.45 1.03 38.65
CA MET A 326 -0.32 -0.08 37.70
C MET A 326 1.14 -0.29 37.26
N LYS A 327 1.87 -1.12 38.03
CA LYS A 327 3.27 -1.45 37.73
C LYS A 327 3.40 -2.04 36.32
N GLY A 328 4.27 -1.46 35.51
CA GLY A 328 4.59 -1.95 34.16
C GLY A 328 3.76 -1.34 33.04
N MET A 329 2.62 -0.70 33.35
CA MET A 329 1.75 -0.06 32.36
C MET A 329 2.50 0.92 31.46
N ASN A 330 3.16 1.93 32.04
CA ASN A 330 3.89 2.93 31.28
C ASN A 330 4.97 2.30 30.39
N SER A 331 5.65 1.25 30.88
CA SER A 331 6.68 0.57 30.09
C SER A 331 6.10 -0.13 28.87
N VAL A 332 4.92 -0.73 28.98
CA VAL A 332 4.22 -1.36 27.86
C VAL A 332 3.71 -0.31 26.89
N LEU A 333 3.00 0.71 27.37
CA LEU A 333 2.44 1.78 26.52
C LEU A 333 3.55 2.55 25.79
N GLN A 334 4.65 2.87 26.46
CA GLN A 334 5.81 3.52 25.83
C GLN A 334 6.55 2.57 24.90
N LYS A 335 6.57 1.25 25.13
CA LYS A 335 7.27 0.32 24.24
C LYS A 335 6.44 -0.04 23.02
N TYR A 336 5.13 -0.25 23.16
CA TYR A 336 4.27 -0.79 22.11
C TYR A 336 3.24 0.21 21.59
N GLY A 337 3.06 1.38 22.20
CA GLY A 337 2.06 2.37 21.81
C GLY A 337 0.67 2.07 22.37
N ARG A 338 -0.26 3.01 22.21
CA ARG A 338 -1.70 2.80 22.47
C ARG A 338 -2.37 2.22 21.24
N PHE A 339 -3.23 1.24 21.45
CA PHE A 339 -3.89 0.51 20.37
C PHE A 339 -5.41 0.54 20.56
N ALA A 340 -6.12 0.87 19.50
CA ALA A 340 -7.57 0.83 19.49
C ALA A 340 -8.10 0.46 18.11
N TYR A 341 -9.25 -0.19 18.07
CA TYR A 341 -9.99 -0.45 16.83
C TYR A 341 -11.48 -0.27 17.07
N LEU A 342 -12.23 0.02 16.02
CA LEU A 342 -13.66 0.26 16.10
C LEU A 342 -14.42 -1.06 16.26
N GLU A 343 -15.53 -1.01 16.98
CA GLU A 343 -16.52 -2.09 16.99
C GLU A 343 -17.03 -2.42 15.58
N GLY A 344 -17.27 -1.40 14.78
CA GLY A 344 -17.70 -1.53 13.40
C GLY A 344 -17.83 -0.19 12.69
N GLN A 345 -18.20 -0.22 11.41
CA GLN A 345 -18.36 1.01 10.61
C GLN A 345 -19.62 1.81 10.98
N GLU A 346 -20.65 1.12 11.49
CA GLU A 346 -21.91 1.71 11.95
C GLU A 346 -21.78 2.30 13.37
N TYR A 347 -21.15 1.55 14.27
CA TYR A 347 -20.88 1.95 15.65
C TYR A 347 -19.42 2.36 15.82
N ARG A 348 -19.17 3.67 15.71
CA ARG A 348 -17.82 4.25 15.78
C ARG A 348 -17.34 4.41 17.22
N MET A 349 -17.34 3.30 17.96
CA MET A 349 -16.86 3.20 19.33
C MET A 349 -15.56 2.40 19.33
N TYR A 350 -14.51 2.94 19.96
CA TYR A 350 -13.23 2.27 20.06
C TYR A 350 -13.21 1.30 21.23
N ASN A 351 -12.69 0.10 21.01
CA ASN A 351 -12.47 -0.92 22.03
C ASN A 351 -13.72 -1.23 22.88
N THR A 352 -14.91 -1.29 22.25
CA THR A 352 -16.16 -1.69 22.92
C THR A 352 -15.94 -3.04 23.61
N TYR A 353 -15.86 -3.05 24.94
CA TYR A 353 -15.25 -4.15 25.68
C TYR A 353 -16.06 -5.44 25.66
N ASP A 354 -17.38 -5.35 25.72
CA ASP A 354 -18.29 -6.48 25.60
C ASP A 354 -18.18 -7.17 24.23
N VAL A 355 -17.84 -6.43 23.18
CA VAL A 355 -17.56 -6.96 21.84
C VAL A 355 -16.12 -7.48 21.75
N HIS A 356 -15.16 -6.71 22.27
CA HIS A 356 -13.74 -7.08 22.31
C HIS A 356 -13.51 -8.39 23.07
N PHE A 357 -14.31 -8.70 24.09
CA PHE A 357 -14.29 -10.00 24.78
C PHE A 357 -14.29 -11.19 23.79
N TYR A 358 -15.10 -11.13 22.73
CA TYR A 358 -15.17 -12.17 21.70
C TYR A 358 -14.06 -12.05 20.64
N ALA A 359 -13.62 -10.84 20.32
CA ALA A 359 -12.64 -10.57 19.26
C ALA A 359 -11.17 -10.62 19.73
N SER A 360 -10.93 -10.62 21.04
CA SER A 360 -9.60 -10.53 21.67
C SER A 360 -8.65 -11.66 21.29
N PHE A 361 -9.17 -12.83 20.88
CA PHE A 361 -8.35 -14.02 20.56
C PHE A 361 -7.26 -13.73 19.53
N ALA A 362 -7.56 -12.94 18.50
CA ALA A 362 -6.55 -12.60 17.50
C ALA A 362 -5.41 -11.76 18.10
N LEU A 363 -5.73 -10.74 18.92
CA LEU A 363 -4.71 -9.91 19.57
C LEU A 363 -3.94 -10.67 20.63
N ILE A 364 -4.60 -11.41 21.53
CA ILE A 364 -3.89 -12.14 22.60
C ILE A 364 -2.98 -13.23 22.05
N MET A 365 -3.37 -13.90 20.95
CA MET A 365 -2.57 -14.96 20.34
C MET A 365 -1.45 -14.41 19.45
N LEU A 366 -1.74 -13.41 18.61
CA LEU A 366 -0.82 -12.97 17.55
C LEU A 366 -0.06 -11.68 17.91
N TRP A 367 -0.66 -10.76 18.67
CA TRP A 367 -0.03 -9.50 19.11
C TRP A 367 -0.28 -9.22 20.61
N PRO A 368 0.16 -10.11 21.53
CA PRO A 368 -0.20 -10.03 22.96
C PRO A 368 0.17 -8.72 23.64
N GLN A 369 1.20 -8.01 23.17
CA GLN A 369 1.59 -6.72 23.73
C GLN A 369 0.62 -5.58 23.35
N LEU A 370 -0.09 -5.70 22.23
CA LEU A 370 -1.19 -4.80 21.87
C LEU A 370 -2.43 -5.11 22.68
N GLU A 371 -2.72 -6.39 22.93
CA GLU A 371 -3.77 -6.80 23.85
C GLU A 371 -3.54 -6.20 25.24
N ILE A 372 -2.32 -6.36 25.81
CA ILE A 372 -1.99 -5.78 27.11
C ILE A 372 -2.09 -4.24 27.09
N SER A 373 -1.66 -3.60 25.99
CA SER A 373 -1.80 -2.14 25.82
C SER A 373 -3.27 -1.71 25.87
N LEU A 374 -4.15 -2.40 25.15
CA LEU A 374 -5.58 -2.16 25.14
C LEU A 374 -6.20 -2.34 26.54
N GLN A 375 -5.84 -3.41 27.24
CA GLN A 375 -6.36 -3.68 28.59
C GLN A 375 -5.93 -2.63 29.64
N TYR A 376 -4.81 -1.94 29.45
CA TYR A 376 -4.43 -0.81 30.32
C TYR A 376 -5.22 0.48 30.06
N ASP A 377 -5.88 0.58 28.91
CA ASP A 377 -6.72 1.72 28.55
C ASP A 377 -8.20 1.55 28.99
N MET A 378 -8.56 0.34 29.45
CA MET A 378 -9.87 -0.02 30.01
C MET A 378 -9.87 0.11 31.54
#